data_AF-A0A517YWM1-F1
#
_entry.id   AF-A0A517YWM1-F1
#
_cell.length_a   1.000
_cell.length_b   1.000
_cell.length_c   1.000
_cell.angle_alpha   90.00
_cell.angle_beta   90.00
_cell.angle_gamma   90.00
#
_symmetry.space_group_name_H-M   'P 1'
#
loop_
_entity.id
_entity.type
_entity.pdbx_description
1 polymer ?
#
loop_
_entity_poly.entity_id
_entity_poly.type
_entity_poly.pdbx_seq_one_letter_code
_entity_poly.pdbx_strand_id
1 'polypeptide(L)'
;MVHDNDIKDLQTQLEELRSMQLAGTLSERRVWTVMQRASTLLDEAQGSPLQECIEVIFHLLSSIWSNTRNKARLADLKQAL
;
A
#
# COMPACT_ATOMS: atom_id res chain seq x y z
N MET A 1 12.82 -11.93 10.49
CA MET A 1 14.01 -11.15 10.10
C MET A 1 13.81 -10.83 8.63
N VAL A 2 13.78 -9.55 8.28
CA VAL A 2 13.50 -9.14 6.89
C VAL A 2 14.64 -9.58 5.97
N HIS A 3 14.30 -10.22 4.86
CA HIS A 3 15.28 -10.62 3.84
C HIS A 3 15.28 -9.63 2.66
N ASP A 4 16.39 -9.56 1.92
CA ASP A 4 16.50 -8.70 0.73
C ASP A 4 15.41 -8.96 -0.31
N ASN A 5 14.94 -10.21 -0.41
CA ASN A 5 13.85 -10.59 -1.30
C ASN A 5 12.50 -10.00 -0.87
N ASP A 6 12.29 -9.77 0.44
CA ASP A 6 11.06 -9.16 0.94
C ASP A 6 10.97 -7.69 0.57
N ILE A 7 12.11 -6.98 0.64
CA ILE A 7 12.20 -5.58 0.23
C ILE A 7 12.01 -5.46 -1.29
N LYS A 8 12.63 -6.34 -2.09
CA LYS A 8 12.45 -6.35 -3.55
C LYS A 8 11.01 -6.67 -3.95
N ASP A 9 10.36 -7.60 -3.26
CA ASP A 9 8.95 -7.89 -3.50
C ASP A 9 8.07 -6.70 -3.15
N LEU A 10 8.28 -6.06 -1.98
CA LEU A 10 7.55 -4.86 -1.60
C LEU A 10 7.74 -3.72 -2.61
N GLN A 11 8.97 -3.52 -3.11
CA GLN A 11 9.24 -2.56 -4.18
C GLN A 11 8.45 -2.86 -5.46
N THR A 12 8.44 -4.12 -5.90
CA THR A 12 7.68 -4.56 -7.08
C THR A 12 6.19 -4.30 -6.89
N GLN A 13 5.65 -4.62 -5.70
CA GLN A 13 4.25 -4.35 -5.38
C GLN A 13 3.92 -2.86 -5.39
N LEU A 14 4.81 -2.00 -4.89
CA LEU A 14 4.62 -0.55 -4.92
C LEU A 14 4.63 0.00 -6.36
N GLU A 15 5.51 -0.51 -7.23
CA GLU A 15 5.53 -0.15 -8.64
C GLU A 15 4.25 -0.56 -9.36
N GLU A 16 3.73 -1.75 -9.07
CA GLU A 16 2.45 -2.20 -9.59
C GLU A 16 1.29 -1.31 -9.11
N LEU A 17 1.24 -0.97 -7.82
CA LEU A 17 0.24 -0.02 -7.30
C LEU A 17 0.31 1.33 -8.01
N ARG A 18 1.52 1.83 -8.27
CA ARG A 18 1.73 3.08 -9.02
C ARG A 18 1.20 2.94 -10.45
N SER A 19 1.51 1.84 -11.14
CA SER A 19 1.02 1.56 -12.49
C SER A 19 -0.51 1.53 -12.55
N MET A 20 -1.15 0.83 -11.61
CA MET A 20 -2.61 0.76 -11.50
C MET A 20 -3.24 2.13 -11.19
N GLN A 21 -2.61 2.94 -10.34
CA GLN A 21 -3.07 4.30 -10.05
C GLN A 21 -3.04 5.18 -11.30
N LEU A 22 -1.97 5.10 -12.10
CA LEU A 22 -1.84 5.86 -13.35
C LEU A 22 -2.83 5.38 -14.42
N ALA A 23 -3.08 4.08 -14.48
CA ALA A 23 -4.08 3.49 -15.37
C ALA A 23 -5.53 3.71 -14.91
N GLY A 24 -5.74 4.24 -13.70
CA GLY A 24 -7.08 4.40 -13.12
C GLY A 24 -7.76 3.07 -12.72
N THR A 25 -6.99 1.98 -12.62
CA THR A 25 -7.48 0.63 -12.30
C THR A 25 -7.16 0.22 -10.86
N LEU A 26 -6.64 1.14 -10.04
CA LEU A 26 -6.31 0.88 -8.64
C LEU A 26 -7.56 0.48 -7.84
N SER A 27 -7.51 -0.69 -7.21
CA SER A 27 -8.58 -1.20 -6.36
C SER A 27 -8.22 -1.16 -4.89
N GLU A 28 -9.21 -0.95 -4.03
CA GLU A 28 -9.05 -0.95 -2.57
C GLU A 28 -8.40 -2.25 -2.08
N ARG A 29 -8.88 -3.39 -2.59
CA ARG A 29 -8.38 -4.71 -2.22
C ARG A 29 -6.89 -4.86 -2.49
N ARG A 30 -6.40 -4.35 -3.63
CA ARG A 30 -4.98 -4.46 -3.98
C ARG A 30 -4.12 -3.63 -3.04
N VAL A 31 -4.52 -2.39 -2.73
CA VAL A 31 -3.80 -1.54 -1.78
C VAL A 31 -3.77 -2.18 -0.39
N TRP A 32 -4.91 -2.72 0.06
CA TRP A 32 -5.01 -3.42 1.35
C TRP A 32 -4.04 -4.60 1.45
N THR A 33 -3.94 -5.42 0.40
CA THR A 33 -3.01 -6.56 0.37
C THR A 33 -1.55 -6.12 0.55
N VAL A 34 -1.11 -5.08 -0.17
CA VAL A 34 0.26 -4.58 -0.04
C VAL A 34 0.50 -3.94 1.32
N MET A 35 -0.50 -3.24 1.88
CA MET A 35 -0.43 -2.66 3.22
C MET A 35 -0.31 -3.71 4.31
N GLN A 36 -1.02 -4.84 4.21
CA GLN A 36 -0.86 -5.98 5.12
C GLN A 36 0.56 -6.54 5.07
N ARG A 37 1.14 -6.67 3.86
CA ARG A 37 2.53 -7.13 3.72
C ARG A 37 3.53 -6.13 4.34
N ALA A 38 3.34 -4.83 4.11
CA ALA A 38 4.17 -3.80 4.73
C ALA A 38 4.07 -3.83 6.27
N SER A 39 2.88 -4.09 6.82
CA SER A 39 2.68 -4.26 8.28
C SER A 39 3.47 -5.45 8.82
N THR A 40 3.40 -6.60 8.16
CA THR A 40 4.18 -7.79 8.57
C THR A 40 5.68 -7.51 8.54
N LEU A 41 6.16 -6.85 7.47
CA LEU A 41 7.58 -6.50 7.36
C LEU A 41 8.00 -5.47 8.41
N LEU A 42 7.11 -4.56 8.81
CA LEU A 42 7.38 -3.61 9.87
C LEU A 42 7.60 -4.31 11.21
N ASP A 43 6.73 -5.28 11.53
CA ASP A 43 6.85 -6.10 12.75
C ASP A 43 8.16 -6.91 12.74
N GLU A 44 8.54 -7.47 11.60
CA GLU A 44 9.79 -8.23 11.45
C GLU A 44 11.05 -7.36 11.44
N ALA A 45 10.92 -6.06 11.15
CA ALA A 45 12.01 -5.10 11.10
C ALA A 45 12.24 -4.37 12.42
N GLN A 46 11.46 -4.63 13.48
CA GLN A 46 11.60 -3.93 14.75
C GLN A 46 13.02 -3.99 15.31
N GLY A 47 13.57 -2.83 15.67
CA GLY A 47 14.95 -2.69 16.16
C GLY A 47 16.03 -2.81 15.07
N SER A 48 15.64 -2.93 13.80
CA SER A 48 16.57 -2.93 12.67
C SER A 48 16.66 -1.55 12.01
N PRO A 49 17.75 -1.26 11.26
CA PRO A 49 17.86 -0.03 10.47
C PRO A 49 16.78 0.14 9.39
N LEU A 50 16.04 -0.93 9.05
CA LEU A 50 14.99 -0.91 8.02
C LEU A 50 13.62 -0.50 8.57
N GLN A 51 13.45 -0.48 9.91
CA GLN A 51 12.16 -0.20 10.54
C GLN A 51 11.56 1.11 10.06
N GLU A 52 12.32 2.21 10.14
CA GLU A 52 11.87 3.55 9.75
C GLU A 52 11.46 3.62 8.28
N CYS A 53 12.22 2.96 7.40
CA CYS A 53 11.90 2.90 5.97
C CYS A 53 10.56 2.19 5.72
N ILE A 54 10.33 1.06 6.38
CA ILE A 54 9.09 0.30 6.22
C ILE A 54 7.90 1.04 6.86
N GLU A 55 8.12 1.75 7.97
CA GLU A 55 7.13 2.60 8.62
C GLU A 55 6.64 3.72 7.69
N VAL A 56 7.57 4.40 7.01
CA VAL A 56 7.23 5.40 5.97
C VAL A 56 6.40 4.77 4.85
N ILE A 57 6.78 3.59 4.36
CA ILE A 57 6.03 2.88 3.32
C ILE A 57 4.61 2.55 3.80
N PHE A 58 4.47 2.06 5.04
CA PHE A 58 3.17 1.72 5.63
C PHE A 58 2.25 2.94 5.74
N HIS A 59 2.77 4.09 6.18
CA HIS A 59 1.99 5.34 6.24
C HIS A 59 1.57 5.85 4.86
N LEU A 60 2.43 5.73 3.85
CA LEU A 60 2.07 6.07 2.47
C LEU A 60 0.96 5.15 1.94
N LEU A 61 1.06 3.84 2.17
CA LEU A 61 0.04 2.87 1.79
C LEU A 61 -1.30 3.14 2.49
N SER A 62 -1.28 3.52 3.76
CA SER A 62 -2.48 3.93 4.52
C SER A 62 -3.16 5.14 3.88
N SER A 63 -2.37 6.13 3.46
CA SER A 63 -2.88 7.33 2.77
C SER A 63 -3.47 6.99 1.40
N ILE A 64 -2.81 6.12 0.62
CA ILE A 64 -3.30 5.64 -0.67
C ILE A 64 -4.61 4.87 -0.48
N TRP A 65 -4.70 3.98 0.51
CA TRP A 65 -5.91 3.21 0.80
C TRP A 65 -7.10 4.12 1.14
N SER A 66 -6.89 5.10 2.03
CA SER A 66 -7.92 6.09 2.38
C SER A 66 -8.40 6.87 1.15
N ASN A 67 -7.48 7.33 0.31
CA ASN A 67 -7.80 8.04 -0.92
C ASN A 67 -8.59 7.18 -1.92
N THR A 68 -8.19 5.92 -2.10
CA THR A 68 -8.89 4.96 -2.98
C THR A 68 -10.31 4.71 -2.48
N ARG A 69 -10.50 4.52 -1.17
CA ARG A 69 -11.83 4.38 -0.56
C ARG A 69 -12.70 5.61 -0.76
N ASN A 70 -12.15 6.80 -0.51
CA ASN A 70 -12.90 8.05 -0.68
C ASN A 70 -13.32 8.28 -2.13
N LYS A 71 -12.46 7.94 -3.10
CA LYS A 71 -12.81 7.99 -4.53
C LYS A 71 -13.95 7.04 -4.89
N ALA A 72 -13.89 5.78 -4.41
CA ALA A 72 -14.95 4.81 -4.64
C ALA A 72 -16.29 5.30 -4.07
N ARG A 73 -16.30 5.73 -2.80
CA ARG A 73 -17.51 6.27 -2.16
C ARG A 73 -18.06 7.49 -2.88
N LEU A 74 -17.20 8.38 -3.36
CA LEU A 74 -17.63 9.54 -4.15
C LEU A 74 -18.27 9.13 -5.48
N ALA A 75 -17.75 8.09 -6.13
CA ALA A 75 -18.32 7.55 -7.36
C ALA A 75 -19.71 6.95 -7.11
N ASP A 76 -19.88 6.18 -6.04
CA ASP A 76 -21.16 5.58 -5.65
C ASP A 76 -22.21 6.66 -5.35
N LEU A 77 -21.84 7.70 -4.60
CA LEU A 77 -22.73 8.83 -4.29
C LEU A 77 -23.17 9.59 -5.55
N LYS A 78 -22.27 9.75 -6.53
CA LYS A 78 -22.61 10.40 -7.81
C LYS A 78 -23.56 9.59 -8.67
N GLN A 79 -23.61 8.27 -8.52
CA GLN A 79 -24.54 7.41 -9.28
C GLN A 79 -25.94 7.36 -8.64
N ALA A 80 -26.06 7.69 -7.36
CA ALA A 80 -27.32 7.69 -6.63
C ALA A 80 -28.11 9.01 -6.71
N LEU A 81 -27.51 10.07 -7.29
CA LEU A 81 -28.10 11.38 -7.54
C LEU A 81 -28.60 11.50 -8.98
#